data_AF-A0A661TRJ0-F1
#
_entry.id   AF-A0A661TRJ0-F1
#
_cell.length_a   1.000
_cell.length_b   1.000
_cell.length_c   1.000
_cell.angle_alpha   90.00
_cell.angle_beta   90.00
_cell.angle_gamma   90.00
#
_symmetry.space_group_name_H-M   'P 1'
#
loop_
_entity.id
_entity.type
_entity.pdbx_description
1 polymer ?
#
loop_
_entity_poly.entity_id
_entity_poly.type
_entity_poly.pdbx_seq_one_letter_code
_entity_poly.pdbx_strand_id
1 'polypeptide(L)'
;MPVIPVETSGDIRRGASRAVVYVRAAVVDEWTAVPELLCDEVVTAAAPDMSTAKFSYRAGVGFVIGGSAYTAHLPLQLDQFQVRVDVYDWENVFQFSWFGIIVNDVRDRYGAEFVPGENETDPDNRVENSWQTLAAYGMEYLFAITKVIVSRIVAPDGVGNEVVGRGLVFNGGRSNARSNPYDAVGNKSAGVSGPNFSAVFDRNIVDTTQQWTTNDIGVYLMANFTPDLGGEEISVRFDTGSAVLDWDEPVIKQDGRYLREIMNELWNIQRYTSYVVGWDDDLHEIVVRVFTFTDVAFDLGGGNTIPANER
;
A
#
# COMPACT_ATOMS: atom_id res chain seq x y z
N MET A 1 -19.76 -2.42 -4.72
CA MET A 1 -18.67 -2.93 -3.88
C MET A 1 -19.15 -2.93 -2.43
N PRO A 2 -18.91 -3.99 -1.66
CA PRO A 2 -19.29 -4.01 -0.25
C PRO A 2 -18.50 -2.95 0.51
N VAL A 3 -19.21 -2.20 1.35
CA VAL A 3 -18.67 -1.25 2.32
C VAL A 3 -17.70 -2.01 3.22
N ILE A 4 -16.43 -1.60 3.25
CA ILE A 4 -15.48 -2.11 4.24
C ILE A 4 -15.84 -1.43 5.56
N PRO A 5 -16.37 -2.14 6.56
CA PRO A 5 -16.65 -1.53 7.85
C PRO A 5 -15.32 -1.08 8.45
N VAL A 6 -15.18 0.20 8.78
CA VAL A 6 -14.06 0.70 9.57
C VAL A 6 -14.29 0.26 11.02
N GLU A 7 -14.13 -1.05 11.29
CA GLU A 7 -13.98 -1.55 12.64
C GLU A 7 -12.51 -1.39 13.05
N THR A 8 -12.29 -0.48 13.99
CA THR A 8 -10.99 -0.25 14.62
C THR A 8 -10.56 -1.51 15.38
N SER A 9 -9.51 -2.17 14.87
CA SER A 9 -8.92 -3.42 15.38
C SER A 9 -9.93 -4.53 15.70
N GLY A 10 -10.47 -5.15 14.66
CA GLY A 10 -11.14 -6.45 14.76
C GLY A 10 -10.12 -7.58 14.89
N ASP A 11 -9.73 -7.90 16.12
CA ASP A 11 -9.03 -9.15 16.44
C ASP A 11 -9.97 -10.31 16.04
N ILE A 12 -9.59 -11.15 15.07
CA ILE A 12 -10.42 -12.28 14.58
C ILE A 12 -10.59 -13.29 15.73
N ARG A 13 -11.55 -13.04 16.62
CA ARG A 13 -11.88 -13.92 17.75
C ARG A 13 -12.71 -15.09 17.24
N ARG A 14 -12.05 -16.22 16.99
CA ARG A 14 -12.52 -17.64 17.11
C ARG A 14 -14.03 -17.93 16.96
N GLY A 15 -14.72 -17.32 15.99
CA GLY A 15 -15.58 -18.09 15.09
C GLY A 15 -14.65 -18.57 13.98
N ALA A 16 -14.73 -19.82 13.53
CA ALA A 16 -13.80 -20.37 12.56
C ALA A 16 -13.98 -19.70 11.18
N SER A 17 -13.47 -18.47 11.03
CA SER A 17 -13.35 -17.81 9.76
C SER A 17 -12.41 -18.63 8.90
N ARG A 18 -12.87 -19.04 7.73
CA ARG A 18 -12.06 -19.75 6.75
C ARG A 18 -11.34 -18.71 5.90
N ALA A 19 -10.04 -18.88 5.72
CA ALA A 19 -9.25 -18.06 4.80
C ALA A 19 -8.80 -18.92 3.61
N VAL A 20 -8.81 -18.34 2.41
CA VAL A 20 -8.23 -18.94 1.20
C VAL A 20 -7.13 -18.01 0.69
N VAL A 21 -5.93 -18.56 0.51
CA VAL A 21 -4.75 -17.79 0.11
C VAL A 21 -4.48 -17.99 -1.38
N TYR A 22 -4.28 -16.87 -2.06
CA TYR A 22 -3.89 -16.80 -3.46
C TYR A 22 -2.58 -16.03 -3.58
N VAL A 23 -1.75 -16.42 -4.53
CA VAL A 23 -0.48 -15.74 -4.82
C VAL A 23 -0.34 -15.48 -6.32
N ARG A 24 0.45 -14.46 -6.66
CA ARG A 24 0.92 -14.21 -8.03
C ARG A 24 2.28 -13.53 -8.02
N ALA A 25 3.05 -13.71 -9.10
CA ALA A 25 4.41 -13.17 -9.21
C ALA A 25 4.41 -11.74 -9.76
N ALA A 26 3.76 -11.53 -10.92
CA ALA A 26 3.58 -10.22 -11.53
C ALA A 26 2.18 -9.66 -11.27
N VAL A 27 1.97 -8.35 -11.49
CA VAL A 27 0.66 -7.72 -11.32
C VAL A 27 -0.37 -8.24 -12.33
N VAL A 28 0.07 -8.49 -13.56
CA VAL A 28 -0.79 -8.98 -14.65
C VAL A 28 -1.07 -10.49 -14.61
N ASP A 29 -0.39 -11.22 -13.73
CA ASP A 29 -0.57 -12.67 -13.60
C ASP A 29 -1.92 -13.01 -12.97
N GLU A 30 -2.48 -14.14 -13.36
CA GLU A 30 -3.67 -14.69 -12.70
C GLU A 30 -3.36 -15.14 -11.27
N TRP A 31 -4.30 -14.84 -10.36
CA TRP A 31 -4.23 -15.32 -8.98
C TRP A 31 -4.29 -16.84 -8.92
N THR A 32 -3.24 -17.45 -8.36
CA THR A 32 -3.16 -18.90 -8.16
C THR A 32 -3.46 -19.25 -6.71
N ALA A 33 -4.48 -20.07 -6.47
CA ALA A 33 -4.80 -20.55 -5.14
C ALA A 33 -3.67 -21.47 -4.62
N VAL A 34 -3.29 -21.31 -3.35
CA VAL A 34 -2.31 -22.16 -2.67
C VAL A 34 -2.98 -22.80 -1.45
N PRO A 35 -3.72 -23.92 -1.63
CA PRO A 35 -4.56 -24.49 -0.57
C PRO A 35 -3.78 -24.95 0.68
N GLU A 36 -2.49 -25.24 0.51
CA GLU A 36 -1.60 -25.72 1.57
C GLU A 36 -1.00 -24.58 2.40
N LEU A 37 -1.08 -23.34 1.91
CA LEU A 37 -0.61 -22.16 2.62
C LEU A 37 -1.70 -21.68 3.57
N LEU A 38 -1.51 -21.91 4.86
CA LEU A 38 -2.48 -21.55 5.89
C LEU A 38 -2.30 -20.09 6.27
N CYS A 39 -3.40 -19.34 6.34
CA CYS A 39 -3.38 -18.00 6.89
C CYS A 39 -3.65 -18.07 8.40
N ASP A 40 -2.63 -17.75 9.20
CA ASP A 40 -2.71 -17.82 10.67
C ASP A 40 -3.33 -16.54 11.24
N GLU A 41 -3.03 -15.40 10.62
CA GLU A 41 -3.42 -14.07 11.11
C GLU A 41 -3.52 -13.10 9.93
N VAL A 42 -4.58 -12.29 9.90
CA VAL A 42 -4.70 -11.09 9.06
C VAL A 42 -5.10 -9.94 9.97
N VAL A 43 -4.33 -8.85 9.92
CA VAL A 43 -4.60 -7.61 10.63
C VAL A 43 -4.77 -6.51 9.60
N THR A 44 -5.93 -5.87 9.58
CA THR A 44 -6.15 -4.64 8.82
C THR A 44 -5.82 -3.45 9.70
N ALA A 45 -5.11 -2.47 9.13
CA ALA A 45 -4.76 -1.25 9.83
C ALA A 45 -4.85 -0.04 8.91
N ALA A 46 -5.14 1.12 9.51
CA ALA A 46 -5.01 2.40 8.84
C ALA A 46 -3.66 3.03 9.15
N ALA A 47 -3.23 3.97 8.32
CA ALA A 47 -2.02 4.75 8.58
C ALA A 47 -2.10 5.45 9.96
N PRO A 48 -0.98 5.51 10.73
CA PRO A 48 0.40 5.26 10.31
C PRO A 48 0.87 3.82 10.48
N ASP A 49 0.00 2.87 10.83
CA ASP A 49 0.35 1.45 10.92
C ASP A 49 0.29 0.79 9.53
N MET A 50 0.68 -0.48 9.43
CA MET A 50 0.50 -1.29 8.22
C MET A 50 -0.36 -2.50 8.56
N SER A 51 -1.22 -2.86 7.63
CA SER A 51 -1.87 -4.16 7.60
C SER A 51 -0.82 -5.26 7.41
N THR A 52 -1.04 -6.40 8.03
CA THR A 52 -0.11 -7.53 7.99
C THR A 52 -0.84 -8.84 7.88
N ALA A 53 -0.21 -9.84 7.27
CA ALA A 53 -0.67 -11.22 7.35
C ALA A 53 0.49 -12.16 7.68
N LYS A 54 0.18 -13.23 8.41
CA LYS A 54 1.12 -14.32 8.71
C LYS A 54 0.58 -15.62 8.16
N PHE A 55 1.48 -16.40 7.59
CA PHE A 55 1.16 -17.68 7.00
C PHE A 55 2.07 -18.78 7.51
N SER A 56 1.51 -19.97 7.59
CA SER A 56 2.25 -21.19 7.88
C SER A 56 2.11 -22.18 6.72
N TYR A 57 3.25 -22.78 6.37
CA TYR A 57 3.33 -23.84 5.38
C TYR A 57 4.15 -24.98 5.97
N ARG A 58 3.71 -26.21 5.70
CA ARG A 58 4.42 -27.41 6.12
C ARG A 58 5.05 -28.07 4.91
N ALA A 59 6.37 -27.91 4.80
CA ALA A 59 7.17 -28.65 3.83
C ALA A 59 7.59 -30.02 4.43
N GLY A 60 7.77 -31.01 3.57
CA GLY A 60 8.14 -32.37 3.97
C GLY A 60 7.35 -33.44 3.24
N VAL A 61 7.46 -34.67 3.72
CA VAL A 61 6.70 -35.80 3.19
C VAL A 61 5.41 -35.95 3.99
N GLY A 62 4.27 -35.88 3.31
CA GLY A 62 2.95 -35.90 3.93
C GLY A 62 1.97 -36.81 3.21
N PHE A 63 0.91 -37.19 3.90
CA PHE A 63 -0.22 -37.88 3.29
C PHE A 63 -1.33 -36.86 3.04
N VAL A 64 -1.65 -36.60 1.77
CA VAL A 64 -2.72 -35.66 1.41
C VAL A 64 -4.08 -36.31 1.68
N ILE A 65 -5.05 -35.54 2.15
CA ILE A 65 -6.42 -36.02 2.36
C ILE A 65 -6.99 -36.54 1.04
N GLY A 66 -7.34 -37.83 1.00
CA GLY A 66 -7.83 -38.50 -0.22
C GLY A 66 -6.73 -39.07 -1.13
N GLY A 67 -5.45 -38.87 -0.79
CA GLY A 67 -4.32 -39.51 -1.44
C GLY A 67 -4.23 -41.00 -1.09
N SER A 68 -3.55 -41.78 -1.94
CA SER A 68 -3.21 -43.19 -1.67
C SER A 68 -1.72 -43.40 -1.43
N ALA A 69 -0.92 -42.34 -1.49
CA ALA A 69 0.53 -42.36 -1.37
C ALA A 69 1.03 -41.11 -0.62
N TYR A 70 2.25 -41.19 -0.12
CA TYR A 70 2.97 -40.04 0.40
C TYR A 70 3.38 -39.11 -0.75
N THR A 71 3.20 -37.82 -0.55
CA THR A 71 3.61 -36.77 -1.48
C THR A 71 4.69 -35.92 -0.83
N ALA A 72 5.70 -35.55 -1.60
CA ALA A 72 6.72 -34.59 -1.20
C ALA A 72 6.23 -33.16 -1.44
N HIS A 73 6.30 -32.33 -0.40
CA HIS A 73 5.94 -30.91 -0.43
C HIS A 73 7.22 -30.08 -0.21
N LEU A 74 7.66 -29.37 -1.26
CA LEU A 74 8.87 -28.56 -1.21
C LEU A 74 8.59 -27.19 -0.57
N PRO A 75 9.57 -26.58 0.12
CA PRO A 75 9.44 -25.21 0.62
C PRO A 75 9.05 -24.24 -0.50
N LEU A 76 8.10 -23.37 -0.22
CA LEU A 76 7.61 -22.39 -1.18
C LEU A 76 8.65 -21.27 -1.35
N GLN A 77 8.83 -20.78 -2.57
CA GLN A 77 9.68 -19.61 -2.88
C GLN A 77 8.78 -18.44 -3.29
N LEU A 78 8.22 -17.76 -2.30
CA LEU A 78 7.22 -16.70 -2.50
C LEU A 78 7.75 -15.31 -2.09
N ASP A 79 9.07 -15.13 -2.02
CA ASP A 79 9.63 -13.82 -1.71
C ASP A 79 9.22 -12.79 -2.76
N GLN A 80 8.71 -11.64 -2.31
CA GLN A 80 8.16 -10.55 -3.12
C GLN A 80 6.92 -10.89 -3.95
N PHE A 81 6.32 -12.08 -3.76
CA PHE A 81 5.05 -12.40 -4.40
C PHE A 81 3.94 -11.55 -3.80
N GLN A 82 2.99 -11.18 -4.65
CA GLN A 82 1.74 -10.60 -4.20
C GLN A 82 0.87 -11.72 -3.63
N VAL A 83 0.15 -11.39 -2.56
CA VAL A 83 -0.74 -12.32 -1.87
C VAL A 83 -2.12 -11.69 -1.70
N ARG A 84 -3.15 -12.48 -1.95
CA ARG A 84 -4.55 -12.17 -1.65
C ARG A 84 -5.09 -13.19 -0.67
N VAL A 85 -5.78 -12.73 0.36
CA VAL A 85 -6.43 -13.58 1.36
C VAL A 85 -7.92 -13.29 1.33
N ASP A 86 -8.70 -14.26 0.88
CA ASP A 86 -10.16 -14.18 0.88
C ASP A 86 -10.67 -14.78 2.20
N VAL A 87 -11.33 -13.95 3.00
CA VAL A 87 -11.84 -14.31 4.34
C VAL A 87 -13.34 -14.56 4.26
N TYR A 88 -13.76 -15.71 4.78
CA TYR A 88 -15.15 -16.16 4.86
C TYR A 88 -15.55 -16.36 6.32
N ASP A 89 -16.83 -16.18 6.63
CA ASP A 89 -17.37 -16.54 7.93
C ASP A 89 -17.60 -18.04 8.09
N TRP A 90 -18.17 -18.45 9.23
CA TRP A 90 -18.47 -19.84 9.55
C TRP A 90 -19.58 -20.46 8.67
N GLU A 91 -20.39 -19.63 7.98
CA GLU A 91 -21.39 -20.06 7.00
C GLU A 91 -20.81 -20.13 5.57
N ASN A 92 -19.50 -19.90 5.40
CA ASN A 92 -18.81 -19.72 4.12
C ASN A 92 -19.31 -18.51 3.30
N VAL A 93 -19.83 -17.48 3.96
CA VAL A 93 -20.17 -16.22 3.31
C VAL A 93 -18.92 -15.36 3.24
N PHE A 94 -18.59 -14.89 2.04
CA PHE A 94 -17.46 -13.99 1.80
C PHE A 94 -17.61 -12.70 2.60
N GLN A 95 -16.54 -12.32 3.32
CA GLN A 95 -16.50 -11.12 4.14
C GLN A 95 -15.70 -10.02 3.44
N PHE A 96 -14.42 -10.28 3.18
CA PHE A 96 -13.52 -9.34 2.52
C PHE A 96 -12.30 -10.05 1.94
N SER A 97 -11.58 -9.34 1.07
CA SER A 97 -10.27 -9.74 0.57
C SER A 97 -9.20 -8.80 1.13
N TRP A 98 -8.12 -9.36 1.63
CA TRP A 98 -6.92 -8.63 2.03
C TRP A 98 -5.83 -8.83 0.98
N PHE A 99 -5.04 -7.79 0.70
CA PHE A 99 -3.99 -7.80 -0.31
C PHE A 99 -2.68 -7.28 0.25
N GLY A 100 -1.57 -7.91 -0.13
CA GLY A 100 -0.25 -7.51 0.32
C GLY A 100 0.89 -8.17 -0.44
N ILE A 101 2.10 -8.03 0.08
CA ILE A 101 3.34 -8.55 -0.49
C ILE A 101 4.06 -9.36 0.58
N ILE A 102 4.53 -10.55 0.21
CA ILE A 102 5.36 -11.40 1.09
C ILE A 102 6.78 -10.83 1.11
N VAL A 103 7.29 -10.52 2.30
CA VAL A 103 8.61 -9.85 2.48
C VAL A 103 9.56 -10.66 3.35
N ASN A 104 9.04 -11.50 4.23
CA ASN A 104 9.87 -12.35 5.09
C ASN A 104 9.49 -13.81 4.91
N ASP A 105 10.49 -14.63 4.61
CA ASP A 105 10.42 -16.08 4.58
C ASP A 105 11.39 -16.64 5.64
N VAL A 106 10.81 -17.10 6.76
CA VAL A 106 11.58 -17.76 7.83
C VAL A 106 11.33 -19.25 7.74
N ARG A 107 12.43 -19.99 7.55
CA ARG A 107 12.40 -21.45 7.46
C ARG A 107 13.01 -22.07 8.69
N ASP A 108 12.17 -22.68 9.52
CA ASP A 108 12.63 -23.52 10.60
C ASP A 108 12.95 -24.91 10.04
N ARG A 109 14.21 -25.08 9.64
CA ARG A 109 14.69 -26.36 9.10
C ARG A 109 14.76 -27.40 10.22
N TYR A 110 13.94 -28.42 10.12
CA TYR A 110 14.13 -29.67 10.84
C TYR A 110 14.60 -30.74 9.83
N GLY A 111 15.15 -31.85 10.32
CA GLY A 111 15.92 -32.81 9.53
C GLY A 111 15.29 -33.23 8.20
N ALA A 112 16.13 -33.71 7.27
CA ALA A 112 15.65 -34.28 6.03
C ALA A 112 15.07 -35.67 6.26
N GLU A 113 13.86 -35.91 5.77
CA GLU A 113 13.22 -37.22 5.73
C GLU A 113 13.27 -37.81 4.31
N PHE A 114 13.26 -39.13 4.21
CA PHE A 114 13.20 -39.85 2.95
C PHE A 114 11.75 -40.12 2.56
N VAL A 115 11.43 -40.05 1.26
CA VAL A 115 10.13 -40.50 0.75
C VAL A 115 10.00 -42.02 0.93
N PRO A 116 9.03 -42.52 1.71
CA PRO A 116 8.88 -43.96 1.95
C PRO A 116 8.64 -44.72 0.64
N GLY A 117 9.52 -45.67 0.32
CA GLY A 117 9.45 -46.49 -0.89
C GLY A 117 10.40 -46.07 -2.02
N GLU A 118 11.14 -44.98 -1.86
CA GLU A 118 12.18 -44.53 -2.79
C GLU A 118 13.59 -44.89 -2.30
N ASN A 119 14.60 -44.72 -3.16
CA ASN A 119 15.98 -45.11 -2.84
C ASN A 119 16.59 -44.16 -1.79
N GLU A 120 16.84 -44.65 -0.59
CA GLU A 120 17.44 -43.91 0.54
C GLU A 120 18.88 -43.40 0.29
N THR A 121 19.56 -43.95 -0.72
CA THR A 121 20.92 -43.51 -1.07
C THR A 121 20.95 -42.32 -2.03
N ASP A 122 19.82 -41.96 -2.62
CA ASP A 122 19.72 -40.85 -3.54
C ASP A 122 19.53 -39.53 -2.76
N PRO A 123 20.48 -38.59 -2.82
CA PRO A 123 20.32 -37.29 -2.16
C PRO A 123 19.14 -36.48 -2.71
N ASP A 124 18.68 -36.76 -3.94
CA ASP A 124 17.54 -36.08 -4.55
C ASP A 124 16.19 -36.55 -3.97
N ASN A 125 16.17 -37.70 -3.25
CA ASN A 125 14.97 -38.25 -2.60
C ASN A 125 14.79 -37.79 -1.13
N ARG A 126 15.56 -36.78 -0.70
CA ARG A 126 15.49 -36.20 0.64
C ARG A 126 14.65 -34.92 0.63
N VAL A 127 13.62 -34.87 1.46
CA VAL A 127 12.78 -33.68 1.62
C VAL A 127 13.01 -33.08 3.00
N GLU A 128 13.28 -31.78 3.07
CA GLU A 128 13.35 -31.08 4.36
C GLU A 128 11.97 -31.10 5.03
N ASN A 129 11.85 -31.75 6.20
CA ASN A 129 10.65 -31.63 7.03
C ASN A 129 10.77 -30.32 7.80
N SER A 130 9.98 -29.32 7.45
CA SER A 130 10.13 -27.98 8.02
C SER A 130 8.82 -27.24 8.13
N TRP A 131 8.75 -26.40 9.16
CA TRP A 131 7.75 -25.36 9.23
C TRP A 131 8.33 -24.12 8.57
N GLN A 132 7.59 -23.59 7.61
CA GLN A 132 7.89 -22.34 6.95
C GLN A 132 6.86 -21.31 7.41
N THR A 133 7.34 -20.19 7.94
CA THR A 133 6.51 -19.05 8.31
C THR A 133 6.80 -17.92 7.35
N LEU A 134 5.75 -17.46 6.67
CA LEU A 134 5.81 -16.31 5.76
C LEU A 134 5.11 -15.13 6.42
N ALA A 135 5.69 -13.93 6.31
CA ALA A 135 5.03 -12.70 6.70
C ALA A 135 4.86 -11.79 5.49
N ALA A 136 3.66 -11.23 5.38
CA ALA A 136 3.31 -10.24 4.38
C ALA A 136 2.87 -8.92 5.01
N TYR A 137 3.12 -7.84 4.29
CA TYR A 137 2.64 -6.49 4.62
C TYR A 137 1.64 -6.06 3.55
N GLY A 138 0.67 -5.22 3.93
CA GLY A 138 -0.31 -4.66 3.01
C GLY A 138 0.34 -3.84 1.89
N MET A 139 -0.45 -3.43 0.89
CA MET A 139 0.04 -2.70 -0.28
C MET A 139 0.73 -1.37 0.09
N GLU A 140 0.44 -0.80 1.27
CA GLU A 140 1.15 0.33 1.87
C GLU A 140 2.67 0.10 2.07
N TYR A 141 3.12 -1.16 2.08
CA TYR A 141 4.55 -1.49 2.08
C TYR A 141 5.29 -0.87 0.90
N LEU A 142 4.65 -0.84 -0.28
CA LEU A 142 5.21 -0.24 -1.48
C LEU A 142 5.52 1.24 -1.28
N PHE A 143 4.66 1.98 -0.60
CA PHE A 143 4.91 3.39 -0.28
C PHE A 143 6.02 3.59 0.76
N ALA A 144 6.30 2.57 1.59
CA ALA A 144 7.39 2.61 2.56
C ALA A 144 8.76 2.37 1.93
N ILE A 145 8.83 1.81 0.72
CA ILE A 145 10.07 1.60 -0.03
C ILE A 145 10.26 2.59 -1.19
N THR A 146 9.18 3.23 -1.68
CA THR A 146 9.24 4.29 -2.69
C THR A 146 9.80 5.59 -2.12
N LYS A 147 10.95 6.03 -2.63
CA LYS A 147 11.58 7.31 -2.25
C LYS A 147 11.25 8.43 -3.22
N VAL A 148 11.04 9.62 -2.68
CA VAL A 148 10.92 10.85 -3.46
C VAL A 148 12.30 11.48 -3.69
N ILE A 149 12.86 11.27 -4.87
CA ILE A 149 14.19 11.77 -5.27
C ILE A 149 14.15 12.67 -6.50
N VAL A 150 12.97 12.88 -7.08
CA VAL A 150 12.75 13.73 -8.25
C VAL A 150 11.53 14.60 -8.04
N SER A 151 11.36 15.64 -8.86
CA SER A 151 10.12 16.41 -8.92
C SER A 151 9.91 16.90 -10.34
N ARG A 152 8.65 16.90 -10.78
CA ARG A 152 8.26 17.51 -12.05
C ARG A 152 7.97 19.00 -11.87
N ILE A 153 8.52 19.81 -12.77
CA ILE A 153 8.25 21.24 -12.89
C ILE A 153 7.70 21.55 -14.28
N VAL A 154 7.03 22.69 -14.43
CA VAL A 154 6.66 23.23 -15.75
C VAL A 154 7.93 23.48 -16.58
N ALA A 155 7.94 23.03 -17.83
CA ALA A 155 9.06 23.26 -18.73
C ALA A 155 9.28 24.77 -19.02
N PRO A 156 10.51 25.21 -19.35
CA PRO A 156 10.82 26.63 -19.53
C PRO A 156 10.04 27.32 -20.66
N ASP A 157 9.63 26.55 -21.67
CA ASP A 157 8.82 26.99 -22.81
C ASP A 157 7.31 26.97 -22.52
N GLY A 158 6.92 26.56 -21.30
CA GLY A 158 5.53 26.37 -20.91
C GLY A 158 4.86 25.15 -21.53
N VAL A 159 5.61 24.28 -22.22
CA VAL A 159 5.08 23.11 -22.92
C VAL A 159 5.65 21.82 -22.31
N GLY A 160 4.79 21.09 -21.60
CA GLY A 160 5.16 19.85 -20.94
C GLY A 160 5.90 20.07 -19.62
N ASN A 161 6.56 19.01 -19.16
CA ASN A 161 7.16 18.94 -17.83
C ASN A 161 8.65 18.60 -17.90
N GLU A 162 9.47 19.28 -17.10
CA GLU A 162 10.87 18.96 -16.87
C GLU A 162 11.01 18.19 -15.54
N VAL A 163 11.96 17.25 -15.47
CA VAL A 163 12.26 16.51 -14.24
C VAL A 163 13.48 17.12 -13.56
N VAL A 164 13.32 17.49 -12.30
CA VAL A 164 14.40 17.94 -11.42
C VAL A 164 14.88 16.75 -10.59
N GLY A 165 16.20 16.52 -10.55
CA GLY A 165 16.84 15.44 -9.79
C GLY A 165 16.87 15.63 -8.26
N ARG A 166 15.80 16.18 -7.68
CA ARG A 166 15.56 16.29 -6.23
C ARG A 166 14.08 16.51 -5.97
N GLY A 167 13.63 16.18 -4.76
CA GLY A 167 12.33 16.59 -4.24
C GLY A 167 12.26 18.11 -4.00
N LEU A 168 11.27 18.79 -4.57
CA LEU A 168 10.99 20.20 -4.27
C LEU A 168 10.04 20.32 -3.07
N VAL A 169 10.18 21.37 -2.26
CA VAL A 169 9.34 21.58 -1.07
C VAL A 169 7.99 22.15 -1.49
N PHE A 170 6.88 21.54 -1.07
CA PHE A 170 5.54 22.10 -1.27
C PHE A 170 5.36 23.35 -0.45
N ASN A 171 4.85 24.43 -1.06
CA ASN A 171 4.66 25.74 -0.44
C ASN A 171 5.94 26.32 0.21
N GLY A 172 7.12 25.84 -0.22
CA GLY A 172 8.40 26.02 0.46
C GLY A 172 9.15 27.33 0.21
N GLY A 173 8.46 28.39 -0.23
CA GLY A 173 9.04 29.73 -0.40
C GLY A 173 10.18 29.83 -1.43
N ARG A 174 10.51 31.06 -1.85
CA ARG A 174 11.83 31.33 -2.47
C ARG A 174 12.82 31.43 -1.32
N SER A 175 13.62 30.40 -1.06
CA SER A 175 14.58 30.41 0.04
C SER A 175 15.67 31.47 -0.17
N ASN A 176 15.40 32.69 0.27
CA ASN A 176 16.43 33.57 0.79
C ASN A 176 16.39 33.32 2.30
N ALA A 177 17.52 33.01 2.94
CA ALA A 177 17.64 32.60 4.35
C ALA A 177 17.12 33.62 5.41
N ARG A 178 16.29 34.59 5.01
CA ARG A 178 15.68 35.65 5.80
C ARG A 178 14.16 35.76 5.61
N SER A 179 13.52 34.95 4.77
CA SER A 179 12.05 34.96 4.66
C SER A 179 11.41 34.32 5.89
N ASN A 180 10.33 34.92 6.37
CA ASN A 180 9.58 34.46 7.51
C ASN A 180 9.08 33.02 7.25
N PRO A 181 9.27 32.05 8.17
CA PRO A 181 8.71 30.69 8.00
C PRO A 181 7.18 30.65 7.85
N TYR A 182 6.49 31.76 8.12
CA TYR A 182 5.04 31.91 7.90
C TYR A 182 4.66 32.42 6.50
N ASP A 183 5.62 32.81 5.66
CA ASP A 183 5.35 33.21 4.28
C ASP A 183 5.36 31.96 3.39
N ALA A 184 4.33 31.12 3.52
CA ALA A 184 4.07 30.08 2.54
C ALA A 184 3.93 30.76 1.17
N VAL A 185 4.76 30.38 0.21
CA VAL A 185 4.66 30.92 -1.15
C VAL A 185 4.25 29.80 -2.07
N GLY A 186 3.12 30.01 -2.75
CA GLY A 186 2.57 29.09 -3.73
C GLY A 186 3.57 28.79 -4.83
N ASN A 187 3.90 27.50 -4.99
CA ASN A 187 4.74 27.01 -6.07
C ASN A 187 4.03 25.91 -6.87
N LYS A 188 2.69 25.90 -6.85
CA LYS A 188 1.85 25.07 -7.70
C LYS A 188 1.73 25.74 -9.07
N SER A 189 1.71 24.96 -10.14
CA SER A 189 1.36 25.49 -11.46
C SER A 189 -0.15 25.72 -11.55
N ALA A 190 -0.59 26.70 -12.33
CA ALA A 190 -2.01 27.02 -12.56
C ALA A 190 -2.80 25.92 -13.32
N GLY A 191 -2.23 24.72 -13.46
CA GLY A 191 -2.76 23.60 -14.22
C GLY A 191 -2.27 23.58 -15.67
N VAL A 192 -1.82 22.41 -16.13
CA VAL A 192 -1.71 22.10 -17.57
C VAL A 192 -2.94 21.28 -17.92
N SER A 193 -3.76 21.75 -18.85
CA SER A 193 -5.00 21.06 -19.25
C SER A 193 -4.71 19.71 -19.91
N GLY A 194 -5.20 18.61 -19.32
CA GLY A 194 -5.24 17.27 -19.92
C GLY A 194 -5.76 16.19 -18.95
N PRO A 195 -6.22 15.03 -19.46
CA PRO A 195 -7.00 14.06 -18.69
C PRO A 195 -6.24 13.33 -17.56
N ASN A 196 -4.91 13.37 -17.56
CA ASN A 196 -4.06 12.67 -16.58
C ASN A 196 -3.05 13.60 -15.87
N PHE A 197 -3.23 14.92 -15.94
CA PHE A 197 -2.23 15.85 -15.39
C PHE A 197 -2.64 16.36 -14.01
N SER A 198 -1.93 15.89 -12.99
CA SER A 198 -1.82 16.58 -11.72
C SER A 198 -1.06 17.90 -11.92
N ALA A 199 -1.41 18.94 -11.16
CA ALA A 199 -0.60 20.15 -11.10
C ALA A 199 0.85 19.78 -10.82
N VAL A 200 1.81 20.54 -11.34
CA VAL A 200 3.25 20.32 -11.11
C VAL A 200 3.86 21.55 -10.45
N PHE A 201 5.14 21.49 -10.09
CA PHE A 201 5.81 22.66 -9.52
C PHE A 201 5.99 23.77 -10.57
N ASP A 202 5.66 25.00 -10.21
CA ASP A 202 5.94 26.17 -11.05
C ASP A 202 7.34 26.72 -10.77
N ARG A 203 8.08 27.05 -11.83
CA ARG A 203 9.38 27.73 -11.73
C ARG A 203 9.18 29.21 -11.40
N ASN A 204 8.08 29.81 -11.85
CA ASN A 204 7.73 31.20 -11.66
C ASN A 204 6.83 31.33 -10.43
N ILE A 205 7.44 31.26 -9.26
CA ILE A 205 6.77 31.56 -7.98
C ILE A 205 6.48 33.07 -7.94
N VAL A 206 5.37 33.52 -8.53
CA VAL A 206 5.02 34.97 -8.58
C VAL A 206 3.79 35.29 -7.75
N ASP A 207 2.97 34.29 -7.43
CA ASP A 207 1.64 34.50 -6.87
C ASP A 207 1.43 33.65 -5.60
N THR A 208 0.95 34.29 -4.53
CA THR A 208 0.54 33.61 -3.30
C THR A 208 -0.72 32.77 -3.49
N THR A 209 -1.46 32.93 -4.60
CA THR A 209 -2.72 32.19 -4.82
C THR A 209 -2.53 30.74 -5.29
N GLN A 210 -1.33 30.36 -5.76
CA GLN A 210 -1.08 29.02 -6.32
C GLN A 210 -0.41 28.10 -5.30
N GLN A 211 -1.08 27.89 -4.17
CA GLN A 211 -0.61 27.03 -3.09
C GLN A 211 -1.09 25.59 -3.28
N TRP A 212 -0.28 24.66 -2.79
CA TRP A 212 -0.59 23.24 -2.75
C TRP A 212 -1.47 22.95 -1.55
N THR A 213 -2.65 22.38 -1.83
CA THR A 213 -3.51 21.84 -0.78
C THR A 213 -3.09 20.43 -0.39
N THR A 214 -3.49 19.90 0.77
CA THR A 214 -3.24 18.48 1.08
C THR A 214 -3.75 17.55 -0.03
N ASN A 215 -4.92 17.85 -0.59
CA ASN A 215 -5.44 17.13 -1.76
C ASN A 215 -4.50 17.19 -2.96
N ASP A 216 -4.06 18.40 -3.35
CA ASP A 216 -3.18 18.58 -4.50
C ASP A 216 -1.86 17.81 -4.32
N ILE A 217 -1.31 17.82 -3.10
CA ILE A 217 -0.09 17.09 -2.77
C ILE A 217 -0.32 15.59 -2.91
N GLY A 218 -1.41 15.05 -2.36
CA GLY A 218 -1.76 13.63 -2.50
C GLY A 218 -1.88 13.20 -3.96
N VAL A 219 -2.64 13.95 -4.76
CA VAL A 219 -2.83 13.71 -6.20
C VAL A 219 -1.49 13.79 -6.95
N TYR A 220 -0.64 14.78 -6.65
CA TYR A 220 0.68 14.89 -7.24
C TYR A 220 1.55 13.68 -6.91
N LEU A 221 1.58 13.28 -5.64
CA LEU A 221 2.43 12.19 -5.19
C LEU A 221 2.04 10.87 -5.87
N MET A 222 0.74 10.55 -5.93
CA MET A 222 0.27 9.30 -6.55
C MET A 222 0.48 9.29 -8.07
N ALA A 223 0.39 10.45 -8.73
CA ALA A 223 0.60 10.56 -10.19
C ALA A 223 2.08 10.51 -10.60
N ASN A 224 3.01 10.85 -9.71
CA ASN A 224 4.43 11.03 -10.05
C ASN A 224 5.38 10.02 -9.39
N PHE A 225 4.94 9.35 -8.32
CA PHE A 225 5.73 8.36 -7.58
C PHE A 225 4.97 7.04 -7.51
N THR A 226 4.75 6.44 -8.68
CA THR A 226 4.23 5.09 -8.79
C THR A 226 5.22 4.11 -8.16
N PRO A 227 4.78 3.22 -7.26
CA PRO A 227 5.65 2.18 -6.75
C PRO A 227 6.04 1.21 -7.85
N ASP A 228 7.23 0.65 -7.69
CA ASP A 228 7.76 -0.41 -8.56
C ASP A 228 7.83 -1.71 -7.76
N LEU A 229 7.34 -2.79 -8.37
CA LEU A 229 7.49 -4.14 -7.83
C LEU A 229 8.20 -5.00 -8.87
N GLY A 230 9.51 -5.20 -8.69
CA GLY A 230 10.29 -6.08 -9.57
C GLY A 230 10.47 -5.53 -10.98
N GLY A 231 10.46 -4.21 -11.17
CA GLY A 231 10.56 -3.56 -12.49
C GLY A 231 9.22 -3.31 -13.18
N GLU A 232 8.10 -3.63 -12.52
CA GLU A 232 6.75 -3.31 -12.97
C GLU A 232 6.20 -2.12 -12.18
N GLU A 233 5.92 -1.01 -12.88
CA GLU A 233 5.26 0.15 -12.29
C GLU A 233 3.79 -0.17 -12.00
N ILE A 234 3.37 0.10 -10.77
CA ILE A 234 1.99 -0.14 -10.33
C ILE A 234 1.24 1.18 -10.31
N SER A 235 0.15 1.24 -11.07
CA SER A 235 -0.77 2.38 -11.06
C SER A 235 -1.39 2.57 -9.67
N VAL A 236 -1.49 3.84 -9.26
CA VAL A 236 -2.10 4.21 -7.99
C VAL A 236 -3.26 5.15 -8.23
N ARG A 237 -4.46 4.73 -7.83
CA ARG A 237 -5.65 5.56 -7.80
C ARG A 237 -5.79 6.23 -6.43
N PHE A 238 -5.74 7.55 -6.43
CA PHE A 238 -6.07 8.34 -5.26
C PHE A 238 -7.56 8.62 -5.25
N ASP A 239 -8.30 7.97 -4.34
CA ASP A 239 -9.72 8.20 -4.17
C ASP A 239 -9.91 9.46 -3.31
N THR A 240 -10.16 10.58 -4.00
CA THR A 240 -10.26 11.90 -3.37
C THR A 240 -11.51 12.05 -2.50
N GLY A 241 -12.49 11.15 -2.60
CA GLY A 241 -13.71 11.11 -1.78
C GLY A 241 -14.32 12.48 -1.42
N SER A 242 -15.03 12.55 -0.29
CA SER A 242 -15.34 13.82 0.37
C SER A 242 -14.40 14.14 1.52
N ALA A 243 -13.55 13.20 1.94
CA ALA A 243 -12.77 13.26 3.17
C ALA A 243 -11.44 14.05 3.09
N VAL A 244 -11.10 14.58 1.92
CA VAL A 244 -9.78 15.20 1.69
C VAL A 244 -9.83 16.71 1.96
N LEU A 245 -8.75 17.23 2.57
CA LEU A 245 -8.59 18.64 2.86
C LEU A 245 -8.11 19.40 1.62
N ASP A 246 -8.96 20.30 1.12
CA ASP A 246 -8.74 21.14 -0.08
C ASP A 246 -8.48 22.62 0.26
N TRP A 247 -8.42 22.95 1.54
CA TRP A 247 -8.26 24.33 2.02
C TRP A 247 -6.96 24.55 2.80
N ASP A 248 -6.29 23.49 3.27
CA ASP A 248 -5.07 23.62 4.05
C ASP A 248 -3.84 23.70 3.15
N GLU A 249 -2.81 24.46 3.55
CA GLU A 249 -1.67 24.76 2.68
C GLU A 249 -0.35 24.37 3.37
N PRO A 250 -0.09 23.07 3.61
CA PRO A 250 1.04 22.65 4.41
C PRO A 250 2.37 22.87 3.68
N VAL A 251 3.44 23.14 4.45
CA VAL A 251 4.81 23.21 3.95
C VAL A 251 5.49 21.86 4.16
N ILE A 252 5.68 21.11 3.07
CA ILE A 252 6.16 19.72 3.14
C ILE A 252 7.47 19.57 2.39
N LYS A 253 8.53 19.16 3.10
CA LYS A 253 9.81 18.76 2.50
C LYS A 253 9.71 17.30 2.11
N GLN A 254 10.02 16.94 0.87
CA GLN A 254 9.92 15.56 0.37
C GLN A 254 11.23 14.94 -0.10
N ASP A 255 12.28 15.73 -0.34
CA ASP A 255 13.54 15.21 -0.88
C ASP A 255 14.15 14.13 0.01
N GLY A 256 14.40 12.96 -0.57
CA GLY A 256 15.00 11.79 0.09
C GLY A 256 14.08 11.05 1.06
N ARG A 257 12.84 11.52 1.28
CA ARG A 257 11.86 10.85 2.16
C ARG A 257 11.11 9.76 1.42
N TYR A 258 10.59 8.82 2.19
CA TYR A 258 9.70 7.80 1.66
C TYR A 258 8.30 8.36 1.47
N LEU A 259 7.61 7.89 0.43
CA LEU A 259 6.25 8.33 0.09
C LEU A 259 5.31 8.19 1.30
N ARG A 260 5.39 7.06 2.01
CA ARG A 260 4.61 6.82 3.24
C ARG A 260 4.85 7.85 4.34
N GLU A 261 6.10 8.32 4.53
CA GLU A 261 6.40 9.33 5.56
C GLU A 261 5.74 10.66 5.24
N ILE A 262 5.65 11.01 3.95
CA ILE A 262 5.00 12.23 3.49
C ILE A 262 3.49 12.09 3.66
N MET A 263 2.90 10.96 3.24
CA MET A 263 1.47 10.68 3.39
C MET A 263 1.03 10.70 4.87
N ASN A 264 1.82 10.10 5.77
CA ASN A 264 1.56 10.12 7.22
C ASN A 264 1.63 11.53 7.83
N GLU A 265 2.39 12.45 7.24
CA GLU A 265 2.43 13.85 7.69
C GLU A 265 1.17 14.61 7.23
N LEU A 266 0.74 14.36 5.99
CA LEU A 266 -0.45 14.98 5.38
C LEU A 266 -1.75 14.54 6.07
N TRP A 267 -1.93 13.23 6.22
CA TRP A 267 -3.11 12.61 6.82
C TRP A 267 -2.72 11.96 8.14
N ASN A 268 -2.98 12.69 9.22
CA ASN A 268 -2.63 12.26 10.56
C ASN A 268 -3.83 12.42 11.50
N ILE A 269 -3.83 11.60 12.56
CA ILE A 269 -4.91 11.58 13.54
C ILE A 269 -5.11 12.92 14.25
N GLN A 270 -4.08 13.77 14.34
CA GLN A 270 -4.20 15.11 14.93
C GLN A 270 -5.03 16.07 14.06
N ARG A 271 -5.13 15.78 12.76
CA ARG A 271 -6.01 16.44 11.79
C ARG A 271 -7.36 15.74 11.64
N TYR A 272 -7.65 14.74 12.47
CA TYR A 272 -8.84 13.88 12.36
C TYR A 272 -8.98 13.15 11.02
N THR A 273 -7.87 12.98 10.29
CA THR A 273 -7.81 12.27 9.01
C THR A 273 -6.85 11.09 9.10
N SER A 274 -7.10 10.07 8.29
CA SER A 274 -6.16 8.97 8.05
C SER A 274 -6.45 8.40 6.66
N TYR A 275 -5.70 7.37 6.26
CA TYR A 275 -5.90 6.70 5.00
C TYR A 275 -5.71 5.18 5.14
N VAL A 276 -6.37 4.45 4.26
CA VAL A 276 -6.16 3.02 4.03
C VAL A 276 -5.68 2.82 2.60
N VAL A 277 -4.89 1.77 2.41
CA VAL A 277 -4.41 1.35 1.09
C VAL A 277 -5.02 -0.01 0.79
N GLY A 278 -5.59 -0.15 -0.40
CA GLY A 278 -6.21 -1.37 -0.87
C GLY A 278 -5.80 -1.68 -2.30
N TRP A 279 -6.44 -2.69 -2.87
CA TRP A 279 -6.23 -3.16 -4.24
C TRP A 279 -7.57 -3.21 -4.99
N ASP A 280 -7.58 -2.73 -6.22
CA ASP A 280 -8.69 -2.90 -7.17
C ASP A 280 -8.31 -3.98 -8.18
N ASP A 281 -8.93 -5.16 -8.06
CA ASP A 281 -8.59 -6.32 -8.90
C ASP A 281 -9.07 -6.14 -10.35
N ASP A 282 -10.12 -5.36 -10.58
CA ASP A 282 -10.66 -5.13 -11.93
C ASP A 282 -9.72 -4.22 -12.75
N LEU A 283 -9.16 -3.20 -12.10
CA LEU A 283 -8.27 -2.22 -12.73
C LEU A 283 -6.79 -2.54 -12.56
N HIS A 284 -6.45 -3.48 -11.69
CA HIS A 284 -5.07 -3.81 -11.30
C HIS A 284 -4.30 -2.60 -10.72
N GLU A 285 -4.96 -1.84 -9.86
CA GLU A 285 -4.40 -0.60 -9.28
C GLU A 285 -4.42 -0.62 -7.75
N ILE A 286 -3.44 0.06 -7.16
CA ILE A 286 -3.48 0.37 -5.72
C ILE A 286 -4.49 1.48 -5.51
N VAL A 287 -5.37 1.32 -4.52
CA VAL A 287 -6.36 2.35 -4.16
C VAL A 287 -5.99 2.96 -2.83
N VAL A 288 -5.78 4.26 -2.79
CA VAL A 288 -5.61 5.01 -1.54
C VAL A 288 -6.91 5.70 -1.22
N ARG A 289 -7.52 5.37 -0.08
CA ARG A 289 -8.74 6.03 0.41
C ARG A 289 -8.43 6.82 1.66
N VAL A 290 -8.65 8.12 1.60
CA VAL A 290 -8.60 9.00 2.76
C VAL A 290 -9.95 8.97 3.46
N PHE A 291 -9.96 8.96 4.78
CA PHE A 291 -11.16 9.02 5.59
C PHE A 291 -10.97 9.95 6.79
N THR A 292 -12.08 10.41 7.36
CA THR A 292 -12.08 11.18 8.60
C THR A 292 -12.58 10.33 9.75
N PHE A 293 -12.18 10.66 10.98
CA PHE A 293 -12.68 9.96 12.18
C PHE A 293 -14.03 10.52 12.68
N THR A 294 -14.59 11.50 11.99
CA THR A 294 -15.78 12.23 12.41
C THR A 294 -17.01 11.76 11.65
N ASP A 295 -18.06 11.33 12.37
CA ASP A 295 -19.35 10.97 11.75
C ASP A 295 -20.16 12.20 11.27
N VAL A 296 -19.75 13.42 11.66
CA VAL A 296 -20.39 14.68 11.30
C VAL A 296 -19.32 15.66 10.86
N ALA A 297 -19.64 16.49 9.86
CA ALA A 297 -18.72 17.52 9.39
C ALA A 297 -18.42 18.51 10.53
N PHE A 298 -17.13 18.83 10.71
CA PHE A 298 -16.65 19.70 11.77
C PHE A 298 -16.19 21.03 11.17
N ASP A 299 -16.86 22.12 11.52
CA ASP A 299 -16.50 23.48 11.08
C ASP A 299 -15.35 24.02 11.96
N LEU A 300 -14.25 24.40 11.31
CA LEU A 300 -13.09 25.01 11.95
C LEU A 300 -13.20 26.54 12.04
N GLY A 301 -14.26 27.12 11.46
CA GLY A 301 -14.44 28.55 11.27
C GLY A 301 -13.77 29.06 10.00
N GLY A 302 -14.22 30.22 9.50
CA GLY A 302 -13.66 30.83 8.28
C GLY A 302 -14.07 30.16 6.97
N GLY A 303 -15.05 29.24 7.00
CA GLY A 303 -15.51 28.49 5.83
C GLY A 303 -14.80 27.15 5.62
N ASN A 304 -13.85 26.79 6.48
CA ASN A 304 -13.09 25.54 6.40
C ASN A 304 -13.77 24.45 7.22
N THR A 305 -14.08 23.33 6.57
CA THR A 305 -14.73 22.19 7.22
C THR A 305 -13.89 20.93 7.09
N ILE A 306 -13.82 20.14 8.17
CA ILE A 306 -13.44 18.73 8.09
C ILE A 306 -14.70 17.95 7.72
N PRO A 307 -14.73 17.27 6.57
CA PRO A 307 -15.88 16.49 6.10
C PRO A 307 -16.18 15.29 7.03
N ALA A 308 -17.45 14.87 7.06
CA ALA A 308 -17.84 13.63 7.73
C ALA A 308 -17.31 12.41 6.95
N ASN A 309 -17.09 11.30 7.65
CA ASN A 309 -16.78 10.04 7.01
C ASN A 309 -18.01 9.51 6.27
N GLU A 310 -17.89 9.28 4.97
CA GLU A 310 -18.90 8.56 4.20
C GLU A 310 -18.80 7.08 4.54
N ARG A 311 -19.71 6.60 5.39
CA ARG A 311 -19.81 5.16 5.73
C ARG A 311 -20.25 4.35 4.52
#